data_AF-A0AAI9R984-F1
#
_entry.id   AF-A0AAI9R984-F1
#
_cell.length_a   1.000
_cell.length_b   1.000
_cell.length_c   1.000
_cell.angle_alpha   90.00
_cell.angle_beta   90.00
_cell.angle_gamma   90.00
#
_symmetry.space_group_name_H-M   'P 1'
#
loop_
_entity.id
_entity.type
_entity.pdbx_description
1 polymer ?
#
loop_
_entity_poly.entity_id
_entity_poly.type
_entity_poly.pdbx_seq_one_letter_code
_entity_poly.pdbx_strand_id
1 'polypeptide(L)'
;FQIWTDPTSTNERPGWFLDNINFHNDGTQYGAWHGGCYTPGAGCDYSASQYGALQRTLNLAGINSTFDIQVDMEWDLSGSYSDNACVELSLNNNTWTDISSTGSSTVYNCEDRAGAIPGVSGYDGVSGDQSNGIRTVSFDIPTSFQNQSNVYLRFIVDSDAYVPHYGGSAADEQEGLTVAAIRIVDDSGNTVFEDNLETSSTAYHYGAVFPNPNGNTQAGADDWAYYTFTSGFQNINKGFEDSTAGNPSANMPSGWTRNPSTGDVGGRWSYGQITGNAGPQEEPSFPYVMAINLGGTYSSSASANLYSPTYSLPANSSASFVMDHWACFENYFDGGGIFIQVNGGSWQYWDPHSGFYNHAGIGSYTQIPAGSNYFGPVKCLGSGSTYTVNDLTWDHKEASLASYAGDNVKFRFHGGGDSIWNYAGWYLDNVGIRIANYGAPGDWLSPVFSASDIHDFNLGFIDVDAAIPSDSWVSASLIDTFTGEAVPGYSNVSFPISLAGVDTTTTPQMKLKVHMGTNNEEETPRINKIHIGGKRILNAAALEGNGWDFSTSVSLIDGLLNASGVAGTVSSDYLHSSRPIKSIGLSGNFSSGLSIDFTGPNGGTLGTASQGG
;
A
#
# COMPACT_ATOMS: atom_id res chain seq x y z
N PHE A 1 -19.01 2.55 0.48
CA PHE A 1 -18.59 2.15 1.84
C PHE A 1 -18.60 3.38 2.74
N GLN A 2 -19.24 3.33 3.90
CA GLN A 2 -19.09 4.35 4.95
C GLN A 2 -18.21 3.76 6.03
N ILE A 3 -17.16 4.48 6.39
CA ILE A 3 -16.21 4.08 7.44
C ILE A 3 -16.48 4.96 8.65
N TRP A 4 -16.58 4.34 9.81
CA TRP A 4 -16.71 5.02 11.10
C TRP A 4 -15.70 4.40 12.06
N THR A 5 -14.86 5.24 12.65
CA THR A 5 -14.03 4.89 13.79
C THR A 5 -14.87 5.10 15.05
N ASP A 6 -14.89 4.11 15.95
CA ASP A 6 -15.62 4.24 17.20
C ASP A 6 -15.05 5.43 18.02
N PRO A 7 -15.89 6.38 18.47
CA PRO A 7 -15.47 7.60 19.17
C PRO A 7 -14.89 7.34 20.56
N THR A 8 -14.86 6.09 21.02
CA THR A 8 -14.22 5.67 22.28
C THR A 8 -12.95 4.84 22.08
N SER A 9 -12.50 4.64 20.83
CA SER A 9 -11.24 3.94 20.57
C SER A 9 -10.05 4.74 21.10
N THR A 10 -9.28 4.14 22.01
CA THR A 10 -8.02 4.70 22.55
C THR A 10 -6.83 4.51 21.61
N ASN A 11 -6.97 3.65 20.60
CA ASN A 11 -5.95 3.39 19.58
C ASN A 11 -6.49 3.79 18.20
N GLU A 12 -6.00 4.90 17.65
CA GLU A 12 -6.18 5.22 16.23
C GLU A 12 -5.20 4.36 15.42
N ARG A 13 -5.68 3.24 14.87
CA ARG A 13 -5.00 2.56 13.78
C ARG A 13 -5.81 2.80 12.50
N PRO A 14 -5.45 3.77 11.64
CA PRO A 14 -6.27 4.06 10.49
C PRO A 14 -5.98 3.07 9.36
N GLY A 15 -7.05 2.46 8.84
CA GLY A 15 -7.12 2.06 7.44
C GLY A 15 -7.32 0.57 7.16
N TRP A 16 -7.93 0.31 6.00
CA TRP A 16 -7.78 -0.97 5.29
C TRP A 16 -6.75 -0.76 4.19
N PHE A 17 -5.80 -1.69 4.07
CA PHE A 17 -5.02 -1.84 2.85
C PHE A 17 -5.84 -2.73 1.91
N LEU A 18 -6.47 -2.10 0.91
CA LEU A 18 -7.15 -2.80 -0.17
C LEU A 18 -6.13 -3.03 -1.27
N ASP A 19 -5.82 -4.29 -1.53
CA ASP A 19 -4.89 -4.72 -2.58
C ASP A 19 -5.49 -5.92 -3.32
N ASN A 20 -5.00 -6.19 -4.53
CA ASN A 20 -5.46 -7.28 -5.40
C ASN A 20 -6.98 -7.27 -5.67
N ILE A 21 -7.52 -6.11 -6.03
CA ILE A 21 -8.92 -5.99 -6.47
C ILE A 21 -9.05 -6.63 -7.84
N ASN A 22 -9.72 -7.77 -7.91
CA ASN A 22 -10.13 -8.40 -9.15
C ASN A 22 -11.54 -7.92 -9.52
N PHE A 23 -11.65 -7.21 -10.64
CA PHE A 23 -12.91 -6.88 -11.28
C PHE A 23 -13.17 -7.89 -12.41
N HIS A 24 -14.18 -8.73 -12.21
CA HIS A 24 -14.52 -9.81 -13.13
C HIS A 24 -15.96 -9.69 -13.62
N ASN A 25 -16.14 -9.84 -14.93
CA ASN A 25 -17.41 -10.05 -15.60
C ASN A 25 -17.26 -11.29 -16.49
N ASP A 26 -18.02 -12.34 -16.20
CA ASP A 26 -18.02 -13.60 -16.97
C ASP A 26 -18.51 -13.40 -18.42
N GLY A 27 -19.16 -12.27 -18.71
CA GLY A 27 -19.81 -12.01 -19.99
C GLY A 27 -21.09 -12.82 -20.18
N THR A 28 -21.66 -12.72 -21.37
CA THR A 28 -22.84 -13.49 -21.79
C THR A 28 -22.54 -14.19 -23.11
N GLN A 29 -23.02 -15.42 -23.25
CA GLN A 29 -22.97 -16.16 -24.51
C GLN A 29 -24.22 -15.90 -25.34
N TYR A 30 -24.06 -15.78 -26.65
CA TYR A 30 -25.16 -15.64 -27.60
C TYR A 30 -24.90 -16.45 -28.88
N GLY A 31 -25.97 -16.95 -29.47
CA GLY A 31 -25.93 -17.63 -30.76
C GLY A 31 -25.84 -16.67 -31.94
N ALA A 32 -25.05 -17.00 -32.96
CA ALA A 32 -25.07 -16.28 -34.23
C ALA A 32 -24.62 -17.16 -35.39
N TRP A 33 -25.00 -16.76 -36.60
CA TRP A 33 -24.45 -17.31 -37.83
C TRP A 33 -23.33 -16.41 -38.32
N HIS A 34 -22.22 -16.99 -38.75
CA HIS A 34 -21.09 -16.25 -39.31
C HIS A 34 -20.73 -16.83 -40.68
N GLY A 35 -20.71 -15.99 -41.70
CA GLY A 35 -20.32 -16.32 -43.07
C GLY A 35 -18.94 -15.76 -43.36
N GLY A 36 -17.94 -16.62 -43.28
CA GLY A 36 -16.53 -16.26 -43.38
C GLY A 36 -15.67 -17.12 -42.46
N CYS A 37 -14.59 -16.56 -41.94
CA CYS A 37 -13.67 -17.25 -41.06
C CYS A 37 -13.77 -16.77 -39.61
N TYR A 38 -13.90 -17.73 -38.68
CA TYR A 38 -13.79 -17.47 -37.25
C TYR A 38 -12.80 -18.45 -36.60
N THR A 39 -11.66 -17.93 -36.15
CA THR A 39 -10.58 -18.69 -35.48
C THR A 39 -10.13 -17.98 -34.21
N PRO A 40 -10.79 -18.18 -33.06
CA PRO A 40 -10.45 -17.52 -31.80
C PRO A 40 -8.96 -17.58 -31.47
N GLY A 41 -8.32 -16.43 -31.28
CA GLY A 41 -6.91 -16.28 -30.92
C GLY A 41 -5.91 -16.34 -32.08
N ALA A 42 -6.35 -16.42 -33.34
CA ALA A 42 -5.45 -16.38 -34.50
C ALA A 42 -6.11 -15.73 -35.72
N GLY A 43 -5.33 -14.93 -36.46
CA GLY A 43 -5.75 -14.36 -37.74
C GLY A 43 -6.17 -15.42 -38.75
N CYS A 44 -7.24 -15.19 -39.50
CA CYS A 44 -7.65 -16.08 -40.59
C CYS A 44 -8.31 -15.34 -41.75
N ASP A 45 -8.45 -15.97 -42.92
CA ASP A 45 -9.04 -15.38 -44.12
C ASP A 45 -10.35 -16.11 -44.48
N TYR A 46 -11.39 -15.42 -44.95
CA TYR A 46 -12.55 -16.07 -45.57
C TYR A 46 -12.25 -16.58 -46.98
N SER A 47 -13.11 -17.46 -47.51
CA SER A 47 -12.89 -18.06 -48.83
C SER A 47 -12.96 -17.02 -49.96
N ALA A 48 -12.08 -17.15 -50.94
CA ALA A 48 -12.18 -16.46 -52.23
C ALA A 48 -13.40 -16.95 -53.03
N SER A 49 -14.01 -16.07 -53.84
CA SER A 49 -15.16 -16.41 -54.69
C SER A 49 -16.35 -17.01 -53.91
N GLN A 50 -16.61 -16.45 -52.73
CA GLN A 50 -17.76 -16.80 -51.91
C GLN A 50 -19.04 -16.26 -52.54
N TYR A 51 -20.13 -17.00 -52.43
CA TYR A 51 -21.49 -16.50 -52.71
C TYR A 51 -22.44 -17.24 -51.79
N GLY A 52 -22.10 -17.22 -50.50
CA GLY A 52 -22.75 -18.00 -49.46
C GLY A 52 -24.01 -17.29 -48.99
N ALA A 53 -25.13 -18.02 -48.96
CA ALA A 53 -26.43 -17.50 -48.55
C ALA A 53 -26.85 -18.08 -47.20
N LEU A 54 -27.08 -17.25 -46.19
CA LEU A 54 -27.87 -17.61 -45.01
C LEU A 54 -29.32 -17.21 -45.24
N GLN A 55 -30.25 -18.14 -45.12
CA GLN A 55 -31.64 -17.94 -45.50
C GLN A 55 -32.63 -18.39 -44.42
N ARG A 56 -33.72 -17.62 -44.30
CA ARG A 56 -34.91 -17.98 -43.52
C ARG A 56 -36.19 -17.50 -44.19
N THR A 57 -37.32 -17.86 -43.59
CA THR A 57 -38.64 -17.33 -43.95
C THR A 57 -39.15 -16.40 -42.86
N LEU A 58 -39.79 -15.30 -43.27
CA LEU A 58 -40.49 -14.33 -42.46
C LEU A 58 -41.99 -14.31 -42.81
N ASN A 59 -42.83 -14.07 -41.79
CA ASN A 59 -44.24 -13.77 -41.97
C ASN A 59 -44.45 -12.27 -41.71
N LEU A 60 -44.69 -11.52 -42.78
CA LEU A 60 -44.91 -10.07 -42.75
C LEU A 60 -46.40 -9.71 -42.87
N ALA A 61 -47.32 -10.61 -42.52
CA ALA A 61 -48.75 -10.32 -42.49
C ALA A 61 -49.06 -9.21 -41.47
N GLY A 62 -49.80 -8.18 -41.88
CA GLY A 62 -50.10 -7.00 -41.05
C GLY A 62 -48.98 -5.95 -40.99
N ILE A 63 -47.80 -6.23 -41.57
CA ILE A 63 -46.68 -5.29 -41.67
C ILE A 63 -46.90 -4.34 -42.85
N ASN A 64 -46.59 -3.06 -42.66
CA ASN A 64 -46.77 -2.00 -43.65
C ASN A 64 -45.51 -1.09 -43.72
N SER A 65 -45.61 0.07 -44.36
CA SER A 65 -44.48 0.99 -44.56
C SER A 65 -43.91 1.65 -43.29
N THR A 66 -44.59 1.55 -42.15
CA THR A 66 -44.10 2.06 -40.85
C THR A 66 -43.21 1.06 -40.11
N PHE A 67 -42.71 0.03 -40.80
CA PHE A 67 -41.89 -1.02 -40.23
C PHE A 67 -40.60 -1.21 -41.03
N ASP A 68 -39.53 -1.54 -40.34
CA ASP A 68 -38.23 -1.92 -40.89
C ASP A 68 -37.87 -3.36 -40.49
N ILE A 69 -36.97 -3.96 -41.27
CA ILE A 69 -36.23 -5.16 -40.86
C ILE A 69 -34.97 -4.67 -40.17
N GLN A 70 -34.83 -4.96 -38.87
CA GLN A 70 -33.61 -4.70 -38.13
C GLN A 70 -32.79 -5.98 -38.02
N VAL A 71 -31.48 -5.85 -38.23
CA VAL A 71 -30.54 -6.96 -38.12
C VAL A 71 -29.39 -6.55 -37.21
N ASP A 72 -29.14 -7.35 -36.18
CA ASP A 72 -27.90 -7.23 -35.40
C ASP A 72 -26.82 -8.00 -36.14
N MET A 73 -25.87 -7.28 -36.72
CA MET A 73 -24.80 -7.84 -37.54
C MET A 73 -23.47 -7.15 -37.34
N GLU A 74 -22.40 -7.89 -37.57
CA GLU A 74 -21.01 -7.43 -37.56
C GLU A 74 -20.45 -7.78 -38.94
N TRP A 75 -19.62 -6.90 -39.48
CA TRP A 75 -18.93 -7.11 -40.76
C TRP A 75 -17.45 -6.79 -40.60
N ASP A 76 -16.64 -7.65 -41.18
CA ASP A 76 -15.20 -7.49 -41.40
C ASP A 76 -14.86 -8.03 -42.79
N LEU A 77 -15.06 -7.19 -43.80
CA LEU A 77 -14.97 -7.55 -45.21
C LEU A 77 -14.08 -6.53 -45.93
N SER A 78 -13.31 -6.94 -46.94
CA SER A 78 -12.41 -6.02 -47.67
C SER A 78 -13.16 -4.82 -48.26
N GLY A 79 -14.46 -4.96 -48.51
CA GLY A 79 -15.37 -3.88 -48.85
C GLY A 79 -15.17 -3.35 -50.28
N SER A 80 -15.67 -2.14 -50.50
CA SER A 80 -15.57 -1.41 -51.78
C SER A 80 -16.23 -2.18 -52.94
N TYR A 81 -15.47 -2.55 -53.98
CA TYR A 81 -15.93 -3.37 -55.11
C TYR A 81 -15.23 -4.75 -55.12
N SER A 82 -14.81 -5.23 -53.95
CA SER A 82 -14.10 -6.51 -53.81
C SER A 82 -14.93 -7.53 -53.05
N ASP A 83 -15.13 -7.31 -51.74
CA ASP A 83 -15.82 -8.27 -50.88
C ASP A 83 -16.93 -7.55 -50.11
N ASN A 84 -18.20 -7.90 -50.36
CA ASN A 84 -19.33 -7.27 -49.71
C ASN A 84 -20.42 -8.27 -49.30
N ALA A 85 -21.36 -7.79 -48.50
CA ALA A 85 -22.55 -8.50 -48.12
C ALA A 85 -23.84 -7.76 -48.54
N CYS A 86 -24.88 -8.55 -48.81
CA CYS A 86 -26.19 -8.04 -49.21
C CYS A 86 -27.32 -8.74 -48.47
N VAL A 87 -28.39 -8.00 -48.22
CA VAL A 87 -29.63 -8.51 -47.65
C VAL A 87 -30.69 -8.47 -48.73
N GLU A 88 -31.34 -9.61 -48.97
CA GLU A 88 -32.28 -9.76 -50.08
C GLU A 88 -33.59 -10.43 -49.66
N LEU A 89 -34.68 -10.02 -50.31
CA LEU A 89 -36.02 -10.56 -50.12
C LEU A 89 -36.54 -11.27 -51.38
N SER A 90 -37.35 -12.33 -51.19
CA SER A 90 -38.06 -13.00 -52.28
C SER A 90 -39.45 -13.48 -51.86
N LEU A 91 -40.41 -13.47 -52.78
CA LEU A 91 -41.75 -14.05 -52.59
C LEU A 91 -41.86 -15.48 -53.13
N ASN A 92 -40.92 -15.90 -53.97
CA ASN A 92 -40.99 -17.17 -54.71
C ASN A 92 -39.72 -18.01 -54.59
N ASN A 93 -38.75 -17.57 -53.79
CA ASN A 93 -37.44 -18.20 -53.61
C ASN A 93 -36.64 -18.39 -54.91
N ASN A 94 -36.88 -17.55 -55.92
CA ASN A 94 -36.24 -17.63 -57.23
C ASN A 94 -35.77 -16.26 -57.72
N THR A 95 -36.63 -15.25 -57.63
CA THR A 95 -36.30 -13.85 -57.97
C THR A 95 -36.13 -13.07 -56.69
N TRP A 96 -35.01 -12.35 -56.58
CA TRP A 96 -34.60 -11.66 -55.36
C TRP A 96 -34.56 -10.14 -55.55
N THR A 97 -34.84 -9.40 -54.48
CA THR A 97 -34.78 -7.95 -54.41
C THR A 97 -33.81 -7.56 -53.30
N ASP A 98 -32.80 -6.76 -53.64
CA ASP A 98 -31.85 -6.23 -52.67
C ASP A 98 -32.51 -5.13 -51.83
N ILE A 99 -32.27 -5.14 -50.52
CA ILE A 99 -32.75 -4.13 -49.57
C ILE A 99 -31.62 -3.46 -48.79
N SER A 100 -30.37 -3.91 -48.93
CA SER A 100 -29.20 -3.32 -48.25
C SER A 100 -28.44 -2.34 -49.12
N SER A 101 -28.40 -2.56 -50.43
CA SER A 101 -27.67 -1.71 -51.37
C SER A 101 -28.45 -0.45 -51.76
N THR A 102 -27.79 0.51 -52.41
CA THR A 102 -28.41 1.78 -52.88
C THR A 102 -29.55 1.53 -53.89
N GLY A 103 -29.53 0.39 -54.59
CA GLY A 103 -30.57 -0.03 -55.52
C GLY A 103 -31.05 -1.44 -55.21
N SER A 104 -32.22 -1.79 -55.75
CA SER A 104 -32.91 -3.06 -55.43
C SER A 104 -32.65 -4.20 -56.43
N SER A 105 -31.79 -3.97 -57.43
CA SER A 105 -31.49 -4.93 -58.50
C SER A 105 -30.49 -5.98 -58.03
N THR A 106 -30.80 -7.25 -58.31
CA THR A 106 -29.92 -8.40 -58.05
C THR A 106 -29.27 -8.94 -59.33
N VAL A 107 -29.27 -8.15 -60.43
CA VAL A 107 -28.67 -8.54 -61.72
C VAL A 107 -27.15 -8.61 -61.66
N TYR A 108 -26.53 -7.73 -60.86
CA TYR A 108 -25.11 -7.77 -60.55
C TYR A 108 -24.89 -8.63 -59.31
N ASN A 109 -23.69 -9.21 -59.22
CA ASN A 109 -23.24 -9.89 -58.02
C ASN A 109 -23.22 -8.88 -56.84
N CYS A 110 -23.20 -9.38 -55.61
CA CYS A 110 -23.40 -8.53 -54.42
C CYS A 110 -22.20 -7.60 -54.16
N GLU A 111 -20.99 -8.12 -54.29
CA GLU A 111 -19.72 -7.39 -54.28
C GLU A 111 -19.67 -6.21 -55.27
N ASP A 112 -20.34 -6.30 -56.41
CA ASP A 112 -20.40 -5.26 -57.44
C ASP A 112 -21.47 -4.17 -57.18
N ARG A 113 -22.34 -4.33 -56.17
CA ARG A 113 -23.48 -3.43 -55.96
C ARG A 113 -23.08 -2.18 -55.18
N ALA A 114 -23.49 -1.03 -55.72
CA ALA A 114 -23.27 0.26 -55.06
C ALA A 114 -23.97 0.31 -53.70
N GLY A 115 -23.18 0.49 -52.63
CA GLY A 115 -23.67 0.59 -51.26
C GLY A 115 -24.00 -0.74 -50.59
N ALA A 116 -23.57 -1.88 -51.15
CA ALA A 116 -23.55 -3.15 -50.41
C ALA A 116 -22.69 -3.02 -49.15
N ILE A 117 -22.99 -3.79 -48.10
CA ILE A 117 -22.31 -3.74 -46.80
C ILE A 117 -20.87 -4.23 -46.98
N PRO A 118 -19.82 -3.56 -46.47
CA PRO A 118 -19.80 -2.43 -45.52
C PRO A 118 -20.29 -1.06 -46.00
N GLY A 119 -20.35 -0.80 -47.31
CA GLY A 119 -20.85 0.45 -47.88
C GLY A 119 -19.95 1.67 -47.64
N VAL A 120 -20.21 2.77 -48.38
CA VAL A 120 -19.49 4.06 -48.23
C VAL A 120 -20.16 5.03 -47.24
N SER A 121 -21.41 4.76 -46.86
CA SER A 121 -22.17 5.52 -45.86
C SER A 121 -22.38 4.61 -44.65
N GLY A 122 -21.65 4.87 -43.57
CA GLY A 122 -21.64 4.01 -42.39
C GLY A 122 -23.02 3.79 -41.77
N TYR A 123 -23.26 2.58 -41.27
CA TYR A 123 -24.43 2.26 -40.46
C TYR A 123 -24.12 2.59 -39.00
N ASP A 124 -25.07 3.25 -38.31
CA ASP A 124 -24.88 3.68 -36.91
C ASP A 124 -23.59 4.51 -36.66
N GLY A 125 -23.19 5.32 -37.65
CA GLY A 125 -22.00 6.18 -37.56
C GLY A 125 -20.66 5.45 -37.72
N VAL A 126 -20.66 4.16 -38.03
CA VAL A 126 -19.47 3.35 -38.31
C VAL A 126 -19.36 3.11 -39.81
N SER A 127 -18.31 3.65 -40.42
CA SER A 127 -17.98 3.44 -41.83
C SER A 127 -16.65 2.70 -41.96
N GLY A 128 -16.54 1.81 -42.95
CA GLY A 128 -15.31 1.09 -43.22
C GLY A 128 -15.56 -0.40 -43.35
N ASP A 129 -14.51 -1.07 -43.80
CA ASP A 129 -14.39 -2.53 -43.97
C ASP A 129 -14.64 -3.34 -42.69
N GLN A 130 -14.38 -2.75 -41.52
CA GLN A 130 -14.47 -3.41 -40.21
C GLN A 130 -15.38 -2.65 -39.22
N SER A 131 -16.43 -3.31 -38.74
CA SER A 131 -17.45 -2.77 -37.83
C SER A 131 -17.01 -2.73 -36.35
N ASN A 132 -15.99 -3.51 -35.98
CA ASN A 132 -15.46 -3.67 -34.61
C ASN A 132 -16.51 -4.15 -33.59
N GLY A 133 -17.53 -4.87 -34.04
CA GLY A 133 -18.57 -5.46 -33.20
C GLY A 133 -19.98 -5.29 -33.77
N ILE A 134 -20.93 -6.01 -33.17
CA ILE A 134 -22.34 -6.05 -33.59
C ILE A 134 -22.96 -4.65 -33.63
N ARG A 135 -23.60 -4.35 -34.76
CA ARG A 135 -24.38 -3.15 -35.05
C ARG A 135 -25.80 -3.52 -35.42
N THR A 136 -26.76 -2.70 -34.99
CA THR A 136 -28.14 -2.83 -35.47
C THR A 136 -28.29 -2.06 -36.77
N VAL A 137 -28.60 -2.76 -37.86
CA VAL A 137 -28.82 -2.19 -39.18
C VAL A 137 -30.30 -2.30 -39.55
N SER A 138 -30.91 -1.19 -39.97
CA SER A 138 -32.31 -1.12 -40.39
C SER A 138 -32.43 -1.10 -41.91
N PHE A 139 -33.33 -1.91 -42.45
CA PHE A 139 -33.66 -1.95 -43.87
C PHE A 139 -35.17 -1.71 -44.10
N ASP A 140 -35.48 -0.79 -45.01
CA ASP A 140 -36.87 -0.52 -45.42
C ASP A 140 -37.48 -1.75 -46.09
N ILE A 141 -38.76 -2.03 -45.78
CA ILE A 141 -39.50 -3.14 -46.39
C ILE A 141 -40.18 -2.64 -47.68
N PRO A 142 -39.79 -3.08 -48.89
CA PRO A 142 -40.42 -2.60 -50.12
C PRO A 142 -41.90 -3.00 -50.18
N THR A 143 -42.71 -2.17 -50.81
CA THR A 143 -44.19 -2.32 -50.83
C THR A 143 -44.67 -3.67 -51.35
N SER A 144 -43.93 -4.33 -52.23
CA SER A 144 -44.25 -5.67 -52.72
C SER A 144 -44.11 -6.77 -51.66
N PHE A 145 -43.34 -6.55 -50.60
CA PHE A 145 -43.10 -7.51 -49.51
C PHE A 145 -43.96 -7.22 -48.27
N GLN A 146 -44.64 -6.08 -48.22
CA GLN A 146 -45.55 -5.73 -47.14
C GLN A 146 -46.83 -6.58 -47.17
N ASN A 147 -47.35 -6.90 -45.98
CA ASN A 147 -48.55 -7.72 -45.78
C ASN A 147 -48.49 -9.10 -46.48
N GLN A 148 -47.30 -9.70 -46.60
CA GLN A 148 -47.08 -11.02 -47.18
C GLN A 148 -46.84 -12.07 -46.10
N SER A 149 -47.53 -13.20 -46.17
CA SER A 149 -47.41 -14.25 -45.13
C SER A 149 -46.19 -15.15 -45.28
N ASN A 150 -45.49 -15.09 -46.41
CA ASN A 150 -44.35 -15.94 -46.72
C ASN A 150 -43.33 -15.15 -47.55
N VAL A 151 -42.33 -14.59 -46.87
CA VAL A 151 -41.21 -13.85 -47.47
C VAL A 151 -39.92 -14.57 -47.14
N TYR A 152 -39.12 -14.88 -48.15
CA TYR A 152 -37.77 -15.40 -47.95
C TYR A 152 -36.83 -14.23 -47.74
N LEU A 153 -36.06 -14.28 -46.66
CA LEU A 153 -34.97 -13.34 -46.36
C LEU A 153 -33.66 -14.11 -46.49
N ARG A 154 -32.68 -13.55 -47.20
CA ARG A 154 -31.32 -14.09 -47.18
C ARG A 154 -30.26 -13.02 -47.01
N PHE A 155 -29.14 -13.43 -46.43
CA PHE A 155 -27.89 -12.68 -46.32
C PHE A 155 -26.88 -13.35 -47.25
N ILE A 156 -26.34 -12.59 -48.19
CA ILE A 156 -25.28 -13.01 -49.10
C ILE A 156 -23.97 -12.45 -48.59
N VAL A 157 -22.95 -13.30 -48.50
CA VAL A 157 -21.53 -12.88 -48.43
C VAL A 157 -20.91 -13.23 -49.77
N ASP A 158 -20.35 -12.22 -50.43
CA ASP A 158 -19.80 -12.30 -51.77
C ASP A 158 -18.39 -11.74 -51.78
N SER A 159 -17.42 -12.59 -52.14
CA SER A 159 -16.02 -12.22 -52.22
C SER A 159 -15.49 -12.43 -53.63
N ASP A 160 -14.57 -11.57 -54.06
CA ASP A 160 -13.92 -11.73 -55.35
C ASP A 160 -12.81 -12.81 -55.28
N ALA A 161 -12.04 -12.97 -56.37
CA ALA A 161 -10.96 -13.96 -56.45
C ALA A 161 -9.59 -13.43 -56.00
N TYR A 162 -9.53 -12.19 -55.52
CA TYR A 162 -8.33 -11.41 -55.26
C TYR A 162 -8.23 -11.02 -53.79
N VAL A 163 -7.04 -11.18 -53.23
CA VAL A 163 -6.75 -10.77 -51.85
C VAL A 163 -6.79 -9.24 -51.69
N PRO A 164 -7.09 -8.72 -50.49
CA PRO A 164 -7.27 -9.44 -49.21
C PRO A 164 -8.67 -10.05 -49.05
N HIS A 165 -8.76 -11.17 -48.32
CA HIS A 165 -10.04 -11.79 -47.90
C HIS A 165 -10.22 -11.62 -46.39
N TYR A 166 -10.08 -10.38 -45.97
CA TYR A 166 -10.23 -9.88 -44.61
C TYR A 166 -10.57 -8.38 -44.67
N GLY A 167 -11.20 -7.83 -43.65
CA GLY A 167 -11.39 -6.39 -43.49
C GLY A 167 -10.33 -5.76 -42.56
N GLY A 168 -10.37 -4.43 -42.45
CA GLY A 168 -9.40 -3.66 -41.70
C GLY A 168 -7.97 -3.74 -42.24
N SER A 169 -6.99 -3.55 -41.34
CA SER A 169 -5.57 -3.43 -41.75
C SER A 169 -4.81 -4.76 -41.84
N ALA A 170 -5.32 -5.81 -41.21
CA ALA A 170 -4.74 -7.15 -41.15
C ALA A 170 -5.80 -8.14 -40.68
N ALA A 171 -5.73 -9.36 -41.20
CA ALA A 171 -6.60 -10.47 -40.78
C ALA A 171 -6.55 -10.69 -39.27
N ASP A 172 -7.72 -10.70 -38.64
CA ASP A 172 -7.93 -11.02 -37.24
C ASP A 172 -8.71 -12.33 -37.03
N GLU A 173 -9.19 -12.58 -35.81
CA GLU A 173 -9.83 -13.84 -35.45
C GLU A 173 -11.22 -14.02 -36.06
N GLN A 174 -11.84 -12.96 -36.60
CA GLN A 174 -13.21 -12.97 -37.09
C GLN A 174 -13.34 -12.12 -38.37
N GLU A 175 -13.28 -12.78 -39.51
CA GLU A 175 -13.34 -12.15 -40.83
C GLU A 175 -14.58 -12.61 -41.58
N GLY A 176 -15.44 -11.69 -42.02
CA GLY A 176 -16.65 -12.02 -42.79
C GLY A 176 -17.89 -11.26 -42.32
N LEU A 177 -19.04 -11.94 -42.33
CA LEU A 177 -20.30 -11.36 -41.85
C LEU A 177 -20.92 -12.20 -40.73
N THR A 178 -21.17 -11.58 -39.59
CA THR A 178 -21.90 -12.18 -38.48
C THR A 178 -23.33 -11.65 -38.43
N VAL A 179 -24.31 -12.53 -38.28
CA VAL A 179 -25.74 -12.19 -38.09
C VAL A 179 -26.20 -12.82 -36.78
N ALA A 180 -26.51 -11.96 -35.80
CA ALA A 180 -26.84 -12.35 -34.43
C ALA A 180 -28.34 -12.24 -34.11
N ALA A 181 -29.07 -11.29 -34.70
CA ALA A 181 -30.52 -11.20 -34.50
C ALA A 181 -31.24 -10.58 -35.70
N ILE A 182 -32.52 -10.93 -35.85
CA ILE A 182 -33.41 -10.38 -36.87
C ILE A 182 -34.71 -9.96 -36.19
N ARG A 183 -35.10 -8.70 -36.38
CA ARG A 183 -36.31 -8.09 -35.81
C ARG A 183 -37.15 -7.40 -36.88
N ILE A 184 -38.46 -7.36 -36.68
CA ILE A 184 -39.37 -6.46 -37.41
C ILE A 184 -39.86 -5.43 -36.41
N VAL A 185 -39.53 -4.16 -36.64
CA VAL A 185 -39.75 -3.07 -35.68
C VAL A 185 -40.60 -1.99 -36.34
N ASP A 186 -41.49 -1.35 -35.59
CA ASP A 186 -42.26 -0.19 -36.09
C ASP A 186 -41.55 1.16 -35.82
N ASP A 187 -42.04 2.23 -36.42
CA ASP A 187 -41.52 3.61 -36.22
C ASP A 187 -41.55 4.08 -34.75
N SER A 188 -42.28 3.38 -33.86
CA SER A 188 -42.33 3.65 -32.42
C SER A 188 -41.37 2.78 -31.60
N GLY A 189 -40.59 1.92 -32.25
CA GLY A 189 -39.64 0.99 -31.63
C GLY A 189 -40.27 -0.31 -31.12
N ASN A 190 -41.54 -0.61 -31.44
CA ASN A 190 -42.17 -1.86 -31.02
C ASN A 190 -41.73 -3.01 -31.94
N THR A 191 -41.19 -4.07 -31.33
CA THR A 191 -40.82 -5.29 -32.04
C THR A 191 -42.03 -6.22 -32.15
N VAL A 192 -42.40 -6.60 -33.38
CA VAL A 192 -43.55 -7.50 -33.67
C VAL A 192 -43.10 -8.89 -34.10
N PHE A 193 -41.82 -9.05 -34.41
CA PHE A 193 -41.15 -10.32 -34.65
C PHE A 193 -39.70 -10.19 -34.21
N GLU A 194 -39.17 -11.23 -33.57
CA GLU A 194 -37.78 -11.30 -33.13
C GLU A 194 -37.29 -12.75 -33.24
N ASP A 195 -36.06 -12.89 -33.69
CA ASP A 195 -35.29 -14.12 -33.59
C ASP A 195 -33.84 -13.77 -33.30
N ASN A 196 -33.38 -14.16 -32.12
CA ASN A 196 -32.03 -13.91 -31.61
C ASN A 196 -31.03 -14.99 -32.04
N LEU A 197 -31.43 -15.89 -32.95
CA LEU A 197 -30.55 -16.93 -33.52
C LEU A 197 -29.82 -17.75 -32.45
N GLU A 198 -30.46 -17.95 -31.30
CA GLU A 198 -29.93 -18.72 -30.16
C GLU A 198 -29.75 -20.22 -30.49
N THR A 199 -30.24 -20.66 -31.65
CA THR A 199 -29.98 -21.99 -32.20
C THR A 199 -29.84 -21.93 -33.72
N SER A 200 -29.20 -22.94 -34.31
CA SER A 200 -29.08 -23.10 -35.77
C SER A 200 -30.37 -23.56 -36.48
N SER A 201 -31.52 -23.61 -35.80
CA SER A 201 -32.73 -24.26 -36.33
C SER A 201 -33.65 -23.34 -37.13
N THR A 202 -33.48 -22.02 -37.04
CA THR A 202 -34.40 -21.02 -37.61
C THR A 202 -33.95 -20.45 -38.96
N ALA A 203 -32.74 -20.79 -39.37
CA ALA A 203 -32.14 -20.46 -40.65
C ALA A 203 -31.32 -21.64 -41.17
N TYR A 204 -31.03 -21.64 -42.47
CA TYR A 204 -30.14 -22.60 -43.11
C TYR A 204 -29.27 -21.88 -44.12
N HIS A 205 -28.15 -22.48 -44.49
CA HIS A 205 -27.22 -21.88 -45.44
C HIS A 205 -26.93 -22.78 -46.64
N TYR A 206 -26.46 -22.16 -47.73
CA TYR A 206 -26.05 -22.83 -48.96
C TYR A 206 -25.21 -21.91 -49.84
N GLY A 207 -24.38 -22.49 -50.72
CA GLY A 207 -23.75 -21.73 -51.82
C GLY A 207 -24.80 -21.32 -52.86
N ALA A 208 -25.10 -20.03 -52.95
CA ALA A 208 -26.01 -19.49 -53.95
C ALA A 208 -25.30 -19.36 -55.31
N VAL A 209 -26.10 -19.24 -56.37
CA VAL A 209 -25.59 -19.06 -57.73
C VAL A 209 -25.39 -17.57 -58.02
N PHE A 210 -24.19 -17.22 -58.48
CA PHE A 210 -23.87 -15.84 -58.88
C PHE A 210 -24.84 -15.36 -59.98
N PRO A 211 -25.48 -14.18 -59.84
CA PRO A 211 -26.45 -13.69 -60.82
C PRO A 211 -25.81 -13.20 -62.14
N ASN A 212 -24.55 -12.78 -62.11
CA ASN A 212 -23.81 -12.27 -63.27
C ASN A 212 -22.71 -13.28 -63.68
N PRO A 213 -22.56 -13.63 -64.98
CA PRO A 213 -23.44 -13.30 -66.11
C PRO A 213 -24.82 -13.97 -66.02
N ASN A 214 -25.82 -13.33 -66.63
CA ASN A 214 -27.18 -13.90 -66.69
C ASN A 214 -27.16 -15.33 -67.29
N GLY A 215 -27.78 -16.27 -66.58
CA GLY A 215 -27.80 -17.69 -66.94
C GLY A 215 -26.64 -18.50 -66.35
N ASN A 216 -25.84 -17.91 -65.47
CA ASN A 216 -24.83 -18.63 -64.69
C ASN A 216 -25.49 -19.75 -63.84
N THR A 217 -24.75 -20.82 -63.64
CA THR A 217 -25.15 -21.99 -62.83
C THR A 217 -24.11 -22.33 -61.76
N GLN A 218 -23.04 -21.55 -61.65
CA GLN A 218 -21.97 -21.74 -60.68
C GLN A 218 -22.42 -21.24 -59.32
N ALA A 219 -22.41 -22.13 -58.33
CA ALA A 219 -22.53 -21.76 -56.92
C ALA A 219 -21.18 -21.27 -56.39
N GLY A 220 -21.19 -20.23 -55.56
CA GLY A 220 -20.02 -19.78 -54.82
C GLY A 220 -19.68 -20.67 -53.62
N ALA A 221 -18.56 -20.38 -52.97
CA ALA A 221 -18.23 -21.00 -51.69
C ALA A 221 -19.27 -20.63 -50.61
N ASP A 222 -19.40 -21.47 -49.59
CA ASP A 222 -20.36 -21.32 -48.50
C ASP A 222 -19.65 -21.54 -47.17
N ASP A 223 -19.23 -20.43 -46.56
CA ASP A 223 -18.52 -20.42 -45.28
C ASP A 223 -19.46 -20.16 -44.09
N TRP A 224 -20.78 -20.15 -44.32
CA TRP A 224 -21.73 -19.97 -43.23
C TRP A 224 -21.65 -21.12 -42.24
N ALA A 225 -21.43 -20.78 -40.98
CA ALA A 225 -21.45 -21.72 -39.87
C ALA A 225 -22.11 -21.07 -38.65
N TYR A 226 -22.64 -21.92 -37.77
CA TYR A 226 -23.27 -21.50 -36.53
C TYR A 226 -22.26 -21.54 -35.38
N TYR A 227 -22.15 -20.43 -34.64
CA TYR A 227 -21.25 -20.29 -33.51
C TYR A 227 -21.97 -19.76 -32.27
N THR A 228 -21.36 -20.00 -31.11
CA THR A 228 -21.72 -19.37 -29.85
C THR A 228 -20.62 -18.38 -29.49
N PHE A 229 -20.92 -17.09 -29.59
CA PHE A 229 -20.01 -16.01 -29.29
C PHE A 229 -20.12 -15.60 -27.82
N THR A 230 -19.07 -14.97 -27.28
CA THR A 230 -19.06 -14.41 -25.93
C THR A 230 -18.92 -12.90 -26.02
N SER A 231 -19.79 -12.15 -25.33
CA SER A 231 -19.68 -10.68 -25.22
C SER A 231 -19.59 -10.23 -23.77
N GLY A 232 -18.99 -9.07 -23.53
CA GLY A 232 -18.96 -8.43 -22.22
C GLY A 232 -18.02 -9.06 -21.18
N PHE A 233 -17.19 -10.03 -21.56
CA PHE A 233 -16.17 -10.59 -20.67
C PHE A 233 -15.15 -9.53 -20.24
N GLN A 234 -14.91 -9.39 -18.94
CA GLN A 234 -13.85 -8.54 -18.38
C GLN A 234 -13.13 -9.25 -17.22
N ASN A 235 -11.82 -9.10 -17.15
CA ASN A 235 -11.03 -9.59 -16.04
C ASN A 235 -9.86 -8.64 -15.77
N ILE A 236 -10.01 -7.75 -14.81
CA ILE A 236 -9.06 -6.68 -14.51
C ILE A 236 -8.58 -6.85 -13.07
N ASN A 237 -7.27 -6.96 -12.89
CA ASN A 237 -6.66 -6.87 -11.57
C ASN A 237 -6.11 -5.45 -11.35
N LYS A 238 -6.41 -4.89 -10.17
CA LYS A 238 -5.88 -3.61 -9.71
C LYS A 238 -5.29 -3.77 -8.32
N GLY A 239 -4.04 -3.38 -8.16
CA GLY A 239 -3.34 -3.31 -6.88
C GLY A 239 -3.09 -1.88 -6.43
N PHE A 240 -2.42 -1.72 -5.29
CA PHE A 240 -2.04 -0.41 -4.76
C PHE A 240 -1.13 0.35 -5.73
N GLU A 241 -0.25 -0.37 -6.45
CA GLU A 241 0.72 0.22 -7.39
C GLU A 241 0.11 0.66 -8.73
N ASP A 242 -1.16 0.32 -8.97
CA ASP A 242 -1.94 0.88 -10.08
C ASP A 242 -2.50 2.29 -9.75
N SER A 243 -2.28 2.77 -8.53
CA SER A 243 -2.66 4.12 -8.12
C SER A 243 -1.64 5.12 -8.64
N THR A 244 -2.07 6.14 -9.36
CA THR A 244 -1.21 7.30 -9.66
C THR A 244 -1.63 8.46 -8.78
N ALA A 245 -0.68 9.01 -8.01
CA ALA A 245 -0.94 10.23 -7.27
C ALA A 245 -0.76 11.44 -8.18
N GLY A 246 -1.52 12.50 -7.92
CA GLY A 246 -1.25 13.80 -8.53
C GLY A 246 -0.02 14.46 -7.92
N ASN A 247 0.22 15.74 -8.25
CA ASN A 247 1.23 16.51 -7.53
C ASN A 247 0.82 16.73 -6.06
N PRO A 248 1.78 16.83 -5.12
CA PRO A 248 1.48 17.21 -3.75
C PRO A 248 0.71 18.53 -3.66
N SER A 249 -0.27 18.61 -2.76
CA SER A 249 -1.01 19.85 -2.49
C SER A 249 -0.18 20.92 -1.77
N ALA A 250 0.96 20.51 -1.18
CA ALA A 250 1.91 21.38 -0.50
C ALA A 250 3.33 21.14 -1.03
N ASN A 251 4.14 22.20 -1.05
CA ASN A 251 5.51 22.15 -1.59
C ASN A 251 6.53 21.42 -0.68
N MET A 252 6.14 21.04 0.53
CA MET A 252 6.90 20.29 1.54
C MET A 252 5.95 19.53 2.47
N PRO A 253 6.37 18.42 3.09
CA PRO A 253 5.64 17.79 4.19
C PRO A 253 5.47 18.75 5.38
N SER A 254 4.45 18.53 6.20
CA SER A 254 4.17 19.38 7.37
C SER A 254 5.37 19.45 8.34
N GLY A 255 5.73 20.66 8.76
CA GLY A 255 6.84 20.91 9.68
C GLY A 255 8.25 20.78 9.07
N TRP A 256 8.39 20.23 7.87
CA TRP A 256 9.66 20.16 7.15
C TRP A 256 9.95 21.46 6.40
N THR A 257 11.22 21.85 6.37
CA THR A 257 11.67 23.05 5.62
C THR A 257 12.96 22.78 4.88
N ARG A 258 13.27 23.59 3.87
CA ARG A 258 14.49 23.41 3.05
C ARG A 258 15.22 24.73 2.84
N ASN A 259 16.52 24.64 2.58
CA ASN A 259 17.35 25.75 2.13
C ASN A 259 18.33 25.26 1.05
N PRO A 260 18.33 25.82 -0.17
CA PRO A 260 17.49 26.93 -0.61
C PRO A 260 16.02 26.54 -0.82
N SER A 261 15.10 27.48 -0.61
CA SER A 261 13.65 27.25 -0.79
C SER A 261 13.19 27.50 -2.23
N THR A 262 13.91 28.36 -2.95
CA THR A 262 13.70 28.78 -4.35
C THR A 262 14.97 28.53 -5.18
N GLY A 263 14.89 28.75 -6.49
CA GLY A 263 16.02 28.57 -7.41
C GLY A 263 16.07 27.19 -8.05
N ASP A 264 17.25 26.83 -8.53
CA ASP A 264 17.51 25.61 -9.30
C ASP A 264 17.09 24.34 -8.54
N VAL A 265 16.41 23.44 -9.25
CA VAL A 265 15.87 22.18 -8.70
C VAL A 265 16.98 21.18 -8.35
N GLY A 266 18.09 21.19 -9.09
CA GLY A 266 19.26 20.36 -8.76
C GLY A 266 20.08 20.88 -7.57
N GLY A 267 19.85 22.13 -7.15
CA GLY A 267 20.51 22.75 -6.00
C GLY A 267 19.69 22.69 -4.70
N ARG A 268 18.54 22.00 -4.68
CA ARG A 268 17.62 21.99 -3.52
C ARG A 268 16.88 20.67 -3.35
N TRP A 269 16.35 20.47 -2.14
CA TRP A 269 15.41 19.41 -1.87
C TRP A 269 14.04 19.68 -2.50
N SER A 270 13.44 18.65 -3.08
CA SER A 270 12.13 18.64 -3.72
C SER A 270 11.26 17.57 -3.06
N TYR A 271 9.95 17.80 -3.03
CA TYR A 271 8.95 16.90 -2.46
C TYR A 271 7.94 16.52 -3.54
N GLY A 272 7.71 15.24 -3.75
CA GLY A 272 6.80 14.73 -4.77
C GLY A 272 7.16 13.33 -5.24
N GLN A 273 6.56 12.92 -6.35
CA GLN A 273 6.86 11.65 -7.01
C GLN A 273 8.23 11.71 -7.70
N ILE A 274 8.86 10.55 -7.80
CA ILE A 274 10.01 10.34 -8.66
C ILE A 274 9.53 10.46 -10.12
N THR A 275 10.20 11.27 -10.92
CA THR A 275 9.74 11.62 -12.29
C THR A 275 10.75 11.33 -13.39
N GLY A 276 11.94 10.81 -13.05
CA GLY A 276 13.01 10.56 -14.01
C GLY A 276 13.78 9.27 -13.73
N ASN A 277 14.64 8.89 -14.67
CA ASN A 277 15.43 7.64 -14.61
C ASN A 277 16.85 7.84 -14.05
N ALA A 278 17.08 8.96 -13.35
CA ALA A 278 18.39 9.27 -12.78
C ALA A 278 18.67 8.43 -11.51
N GLY A 279 17.67 8.26 -10.65
CA GLY A 279 17.80 7.60 -9.35
C GLY A 279 16.94 6.34 -9.23
N PRO A 280 16.36 6.06 -8.05
CA PRO A 280 15.40 4.97 -7.88
C PRO A 280 14.16 5.23 -8.75
N GLN A 281 13.34 4.20 -8.96
CA GLN A 281 12.13 4.31 -9.79
C GLN A 281 10.82 4.21 -9.00
N GLU A 282 10.90 3.80 -7.74
CA GLU A 282 9.74 3.59 -6.86
C GLU A 282 9.99 4.24 -5.50
N GLU A 283 8.93 4.74 -4.88
CA GLU A 283 8.93 5.28 -3.52
C GLU A 283 8.72 4.17 -2.47
N PRO A 284 9.49 4.15 -1.34
CA PRO A 284 9.25 3.21 -0.24
C PRO A 284 7.86 3.37 0.39
N SER A 285 7.36 4.60 0.45
CA SER A 285 6.01 4.93 0.84
C SER A 285 5.34 5.78 -0.24
N PHE A 286 4.37 5.19 -0.91
CA PHE A 286 3.54 5.91 -1.87
C PHE A 286 2.75 7.02 -1.16
N PRO A 287 2.64 8.25 -1.71
CA PRO A 287 3.02 8.61 -3.08
C PRO A 287 4.25 9.49 -3.25
N TYR A 288 4.90 9.99 -2.20
CA TYR A 288 5.88 11.08 -2.34
C TYR A 288 7.12 10.86 -1.49
N VAL A 289 8.27 11.24 -2.04
CA VAL A 289 9.57 11.24 -1.36
C VAL A 289 10.18 12.62 -1.32
N MET A 290 11.25 12.76 -0.54
CA MET A 290 12.13 13.92 -0.56
C MET A 290 13.38 13.60 -1.38
N ALA A 291 13.75 14.44 -2.36
CA ALA A 291 14.98 14.23 -3.12
C ALA A 291 15.71 15.51 -3.51
N ILE A 292 17.02 15.44 -3.67
CA ILE A 292 17.81 16.48 -4.34
C ILE A 292 17.66 16.24 -5.85
N ASN A 293 16.64 16.89 -6.43
CA ASN A 293 16.11 16.67 -7.79
C ASN A 293 15.39 15.32 -7.98
N LEU A 294 14.05 15.34 -8.03
CA LEU A 294 13.22 14.14 -8.24
C LEU A 294 13.28 13.54 -9.66
N GLY A 295 13.80 14.29 -10.63
CA GLY A 295 13.75 13.92 -12.05
C GLY A 295 15.10 13.92 -12.75
N GLY A 296 16.20 14.11 -12.01
CA GLY A 296 17.50 14.33 -12.63
C GLY A 296 18.65 14.35 -11.64
N THR A 297 19.76 14.97 -12.04
CA THR A 297 20.98 15.05 -11.25
C THR A 297 21.01 16.28 -10.35
N TYR A 298 21.80 16.26 -9.28
CA TYR A 298 22.09 17.48 -8.51
C TYR A 298 22.91 18.48 -9.35
N SER A 299 22.94 19.74 -8.94
CA SER A 299 23.63 20.81 -9.68
C SER A 299 25.10 20.95 -9.28
N SER A 300 25.90 21.52 -10.17
CA SER A 300 27.28 21.93 -9.85
C SER A 300 27.29 22.86 -8.64
N SER A 301 28.18 22.58 -7.69
CA SER A 301 28.30 23.26 -6.39
C SER A 301 27.02 23.22 -5.56
N ALA A 302 26.23 22.14 -5.66
CA ALA A 302 25.02 21.95 -4.88
C ALA A 302 25.31 22.04 -3.37
N SER A 303 24.41 22.71 -2.65
CA SER A 303 24.46 22.85 -1.20
C SER A 303 23.03 22.89 -0.67
N ALA A 304 22.40 21.72 -0.59
CA ALA A 304 21.00 21.55 -0.29
C ALA A 304 20.80 21.05 1.15
N ASN A 305 20.07 21.83 1.96
CA ASN A 305 19.69 21.47 3.33
C ASN A 305 18.19 21.18 3.42
N LEU A 306 17.84 20.07 4.05
CA LEU A 306 16.49 19.73 4.48
C LEU A 306 16.46 19.68 6.00
N TYR A 307 15.47 20.28 6.63
CA TYR A 307 15.32 20.36 8.07
C TYR A 307 14.04 19.65 8.50
N SER A 308 14.17 18.74 9.47
CA SER A 308 13.04 18.09 10.10
C SER A 308 12.25 19.04 11.01
N PRO A 309 11.03 18.65 11.40
CA PRO A 309 10.37 19.17 12.59
C PRO A 309 11.21 18.96 13.85
N THR A 310 10.77 19.58 14.96
CA THR A 310 11.30 19.27 16.30
C THR A 310 10.63 18.01 16.83
N TYR A 311 11.45 17.08 17.32
CA TYR A 311 10.99 15.91 18.05
C TYR A 311 11.34 16.05 19.53
N SER A 312 10.34 15.88 20.39
CA SER A 312 10.52 15.87 21.84
C SER A 312 10.72 14.42 22.29
N LEU A 313 11.89 14.09 22.83
CA LEU A 313 12.19 12.73 23.27
C LEU A 313 11.78 12.56 24.74
N PRO A 314 10.99 11.53 25.09
CA PRO A 314 10.64 11.25 26.48
C PRO A 314 11.89 11.00 27.32
N ALA A 315 11.82 11.35 28.60
CA ALA A 315 12.87 11.06 29.56
C ALA A 315 13.06 9.53 29.68
N ASN A 316 14.30 9.06 29.76
CA ASN A 316 14.64 7.63 29.80
C ASN A 316 14.10 6.81 28.60
N SER A 317 13.75 7.43 27.48
CA SER A 317 13.30 6.73 26.28
C SER A 317 14.42 5.92 25.62
N SER A 318 14.02 4.89 24.87
CA SER A 318 14.89 4.13 23.96
C SER A 318 14.62 4.53 22.51
N ALA A 319 14.37 5.83 22.28
CA ALA A 319 14.03 6.33 20.97
C ALA A 319 15.15 6.06 19.95
N SER A 320 14.77 5.87 18.70
CA SER A 320 15.70 5.65 17.59
C SER A 320 15.30 6.50 16.39
N PHE A 321 16.28 7.09 15.73
CA PHE A 321 16.12 7.72 14.42
C PHE A 321 15.97 6.64 13.36
N VAL A 322 15.06 6.85 12.42
CA VAL A 322 14.87 5.97 11.25
C VAL A 322 14.76 6.78 9.96
N MET A 323 15.24 6.19 8.87
CA MET A 323 14.98 6.65 7.50
C MET A 323 15.14 5.50 6.51
N ASP A 324 14.42 5.58 5.40
CA ASP A 324 14.77 4.89 4.17
C ASP A 324 15.50 5.89 3.26
N HIS A 325 16.58 5.47 2.63
CA HIS A 325 17.30 6.33 1.71
C HIS A 325 17.91 5.62 0.51
N TRP A 326 18.13 6.40 -0.54
CA TRP A 326 18.88 6.00 -1.73
C TRP A 326 19.83 7.15 -2.10
N ALA A 327 21.10 6.88 -2.34
CA ALA A 327 22.08 7.94 -2.63
C ALA A 327 23.05 7.57 -3.75
N CYS A 328 23.35 8.54 -4.59
CA CYS A 328 24.35 8.47 -5.63
C CYS A 328 25.04 9.82 -5.79
N PHE A 329 26.26 9.90 -5.25
CA PHE A 329 27.15 11.05 -5.34
C PHE A 329 28.50 10.64 -5.93
N GLU A 330 29.28 11.61 -6.40
CA GLU A 330 30.68 11.38 -6.73
C GLU A 330 31.45 10.90 -5.49
N ASN A 331 32.24 9.84 -5.66
CA ASN A 331 33.05 9.32 -4.57
C ASN A 331 34.04 10.37 -4.06
N TYR A 332 34.15 10.51 -2.74
CA TYR A 332 35.08 11.37 -2.01
C TYR A 332 34.82 12.89 -2.09
N PHE A 333 34.37 13.39 -3.25
CA PHE A 333 34.18 14.82 -3.50
C PHE A 333 32.80 15.32 -3.08
N ASP A 334 31.77 14.49 -3.28
CA ASP A 334 30.37 14.83 -3.08
C ASP A 334 29.72 13.90 -2.05
N GLY A 335 28.62 14.34 -1.43
CA GLY A 335 27.95 13.47 -0.47
C GLY A 335 26.82 14.07 0.35
N GLY A 336 26.11 13.14 0.99
CA GLY A 336 25.08 13.39 2.00
C GLY A 336 25.61 13.22 3.43
N GLY A 337 25.24 14.13 4.33
CA GLY A 337 25.55 14.06 5.75
C GLY A 337 24.41 14.59 6.62
N ILE A 338 24.28 14.06 7.84
CA ILE A 338 23.22 14.46 8.77
C ILE A 338 23.84 15.29 9.90
N PHE A 339 23.14 16.36 10.28
CA PHE A 339 23.46 17.19 11.43
C PHE A 339 22.31 17.14 12.43
N ILE A 340 22.64 17.25 13.72
CA ILE A 340 21.67 17.30 14.81
C ILE A 340 21.75 18.65 15.53
N GLN A 341 20.60 19.16 15.95
CA GLN A 341 20.47 20.30 16.85
C GLN A 341 19.72 19.83 18.10
N VAL A 342 20.30 20.05 19.27
CA VAL A 342 19.74 19.67 20.57
C VAL A 342 19.34 20.93 21.33
N ASN A 343 18.11 20.98 21.84
CA ASN A 343 17.55 22.07 22.66
C ASN A 343 17.79 23.48 22.08
N GLY A 344 17.71 23.61 20.75
CA GLY A 344 17.92 24.90 20.05
C GLY A 344 19.37 25.38 19.98
N GLY A 345 20.35 24.53 20.33
CA GLY A 345 21.77 24.83 20.24
C GLY A 345 22.32 24.95 18.81
N SER A 346 23.64 24.91 18.64
CA SER A 346 24.25 24.91 17.30
C SER A 346 24.11 23.56 16.60
N TRP A 347 23.99 23.56 15.27
CA TRP A 347 24.04 22.35 14.46
C TRP A 347 25.41 21.67 14.60
N GLN A 348 25.41 20.39 14.93
CA GLN A 348 26.61 19.55 15.02
C GLN A 348 26.52 18.42 14.00
N TYR A 349 27.65 17.99 13.44
CA TYR A 349 27.66 16.81 12.57
C TYR A 349 27.28 15.58 13.40
N TRP A 350 26.35 14.79 12.90
CA TRP A 350 25.82 13.65 13.63
C TRP A 350 26.34 12.34 13.05
N ASP A 351 27.19 11.67 13.83
CA ASP A 351 27.69 10.33 13.55
C ASP A 351 27.34 9.39 14.72
N PRO A 352 26.29 8.56 14.58
CA PRO A 352 25.90 7.59 15.60
C PRO A 352 26.84 6.36 15.65
N HIS A 353 27.89 6.32 14.83
CA HIS A 353 28.83 5.22 14.66
C HIS A 353 28.13 3.94 14.15
N SER A 354 28.68 2.75 14.43
CA SER A 354 28.07 1.46 14.10
C SER A 354 27.84 1.20 12.60
N GLY A 355 28.65 1.80 11.72
CA GLY A 355 28.52 1.60 10.27
C GLY A 355 27.26 2.24 9.66
N PHE A 356 26.68 3.24 10.33
CA PHE A 356 25.50 3.96 9.85
C PHE A 356 25.71 4.55 8.45
N TYR A 357 26.85 5.21 8.24
CA TYR A 357 27.30 5.70 6.94
C TYR A 357 28.06 4.63 6.17
N ASN A 358 27.84 4.57 4.85
CA ASN A 358 28.46 3.58 3.98
C ASN A 358 29.92 3.94 3.60
N HIS A 359 30.30 5.21 3.73
CA HIS A 359 31.60 5.72 3.28
C HIS A 359 32.29 6.51 4.38
N ALA A 360 33.63 6.55 4.35
CA ALA A 360 34.46 7.22 5.33
C ALA A 360 35.41 8.22 4.65
N GLY A 361 35.74 9.31 5.36
CA GLY A 361 36.80 10.22 4.96
C GLY A 361 36.46 11.16 3.79
N ILE A 362 35.33 11.87 3.87
CA ILE A 362 34.94 12.84 2.83
C ILE A 362 35.94 14.02 2.71
N GLY A 363 36.06 14.59 1.51
CA GLY A 363 36.79 15.84 1.28
C GLY A 363 36.10 17.07 1.90
N SER A 364 36.66 18.26 1.67
CA SER A 364 36.19 19.53 2.29
C SER A 364 35.16 20.31 1.46
N TYR A 365 34.73 19.80 0.31
CA TYR A 365 33.97 20.56 -0.69
C TYR A 365 32.46 20.61 -0.41
N THR A 366 31.95 19.70 0.42
CA THR A 366 30.51 19.47 0.64
C THR A 366 29.93 20.19 1.85
N GLN A 367 30.70 21.05 2.55
CA GLN A 367 30.31 21.60 3.86
C GLN A 367 30.00 20.53 4.95
N ILE A 368 30.29 19.26 4.66
CA ILE A 368 30.44 18.21 5.66
C ILE A 368 31.88 18.33 6.20
N PRO A 369 32.12 18.20 7.52
CA PRO A 369 33.47 18.32 8.06
C PRO A 369 34.43 17.32 7.41
N ALA A 370 35.57 17.80 6.90
CA ALA A 370 36.53 16.96 6.21
C ALA A 370 36.99 15.78 7.09
N GLY A 371 37.07 14.60 6.50
CA GLY A 371 37.40 13.35 7.20
C GLY A 371 36.21 12.62 7.81
N SER A 372 35.00 13.18 7.79
CA SER A 372 33.80 12.53 8.35
C SER A 372 33.33 11.34 7.50
N ASN A 373 32.60 10.42 8.14
CA ASN A 373 31.81 9.41 7.44
C ASN A 373 30.61 10.04 6.75
N TYR A 374 30.14 9.51 5.62
CA TYR A 374 29.11 10.14 4.78
C TYR A 374 28.37 9.15 3.87
N PHE A 375 27.32 9.61 3.20
CA PHE A 375 26.64 8.90 2.12
C PHE A 375 27.17 9.39 0.77
N GLY A 376 28.01 8.58 0.10
CA GLY A 376 28.58 8.88 -1.22
C GLY A 376 27.88 8.08 -2.34
N PRO A 377 28.61 7.31 -3.16
CA PRO A 377 28.06 6.44 -4.20
C PRO A 377 27.44 5.16 -3.62
N VAL A 378 26.34 5.27 -2.87
CA VAL A 378 25.71 4.11 -2.20
C VAL A 378 25.10 3.14 -3.23
N LYS A 379 24.43 3.69 -4.25
CA LYS A 379 23.60 2.93 -5.21
C LYS A 379 23.98 3.19 -6.67
N CYS A 380 25.22 3.62 -6.89
CA CYS A 380 25.74 3.82 -8.23
C CYS A 380 27.25 3.68 -8.31
N LEU A 381 27.76 3.60 -9.54
CA LEU A 381 29.18 3.67 -9.87
C LEU A 381 29.43 4.90 -10.74
N GLY A 382 30.32 5.78 -10.29
CA GLY A 382 30.75 6.96 -11.03
C GLY A 382 31.94 6.70 -11.96
N SER A 383 31.91 7.28 -13.15
CA SER A 383 33.02 7.33 -14.11
C SER A 383 33.04 8.70 -14.79
N GLY A 384 33.69 9.66 -14.13
CA GLY A 384 33.76 11.05 -14.61
C GLY A 384 32.37 11.69 -14.66
N SER A 385 32.04 12.33 -15.79
CA SER A 385 30.74 12.99 -16.01
C SER A 385 29.57 12.03 -16.22
N THR A 386 29.79 10.72 -16.10
CA THR A 386 28.76 9.68 -16.26
C THR A 386 28.71 8.81 -15.02
N TYR A 387 27.54 8.25 -14.71
CA TYR A 387 27.35 7.27 -13.66
C TYR A 387 26.40 6.18 -14.14
N THR A 388 26.46 5.02 -13.49
CA THR A 388 25.54 3.91 -13.71
C THR A 388 24.87 3.55 -12.40
N VAL A 389 23.54 3.51 -12.39
CA VAL A 389 22.77 2.97 -11.27
C VAL A 389 22.96 1.45 -11.27
N ASN A 390 23.43 0.90 -10.15
CA ASN A 390 23.64 -0.54 -10.00
C ASN A 390 22.59 -1.20 -9.10
N ASP A 391 21.81 -0.42 -8.35
CA ASP A 391 20.78 -0.91 -7.43
C ASP A 391 19.65 0.13 -7.29
N LEU A 392 18.42 -0.29 -7.55
CA LEU A 392 17.22 0.56 -7.42
C LEU A 392 16.57 0.47 -6.03
N THR A 393 17.03 -0.45 -5.17
CA THR A 393 16.44 -0.67 -3.86
C THR A 393 16.87 0.40 -2.86
N TRP A 394 15.97 0.76 -1.96
CA TRP A 394 16.23 1.68 -0.86
C TRP A 394 16.85 0.97 0.33
N ASP A 395 17.80 1.63 1.01
CA ASP A 395 18.40 1.13 2.24
C ASP A 395 17.67 1.69 3.47
N HIS A 396 17.35 0.82 4.43
CA HIS A 396 16.84 1.22 5.74
C HIS A 396 18.00 1.56 6.69
N LYS A 397 17.89 2.69 7.40
CA LYS A 397 18.85 3.13 8.41
C LYS A 397 18.15 3.38 9.74
N GLU A 398 18.74 2.85 10.79
CA GLU A 398 18.29 3.04 12.18
C GLU A 398 19.49 3.36 13.07
N ALA A 399 19.32 4.31 13.99
CA ALA A 399 20.33 4.67 14.98
C ALA A 399 19.71 5.10 16.31
N SER A 400 20.29 4.66 17.42
CA SER A 400 19.77 4.99 18.75
C SER A 400 19.92 6.48 19.07
N LEU A 401 18.89 7.04 19.70
CA LEU A 401 18.87 8.39 20.27
C LEU A 401 18.84 8.37 21.81
N ALA A 402 19.17 7.24 22.44
CA ALA A 402 19.10 7.10 23.90
C ALA A 402 19.96 8.14 24.65
N SER A 403 21.06 8.62 24.06
CA SER A 403 21.90 9.68 24.64
C SER A 403 21.24 11.07 24.65
N TYR A 404 20.11 11.24 23.96
CA TYR A 404 19.34 12.47 23.86
C TYR A 404 17.98 12.34 24.57
N ALA A 405 17.77 11.30 25.38
CA ALA A 405 16.51 11.09 26.09
C ALA A 405 16.21 12.28 27.02
N GLY A 406 14.99 12.83 26.93
CA GLY A 406 14.57 14.04 27.64
C GLY A 406 14.85 15.35 26.90
N ASP A 407 15.55 15.33 25.76
CA ASP A 407 15.86 16.52 24.97
C ASP A 407 14.90 16.72 23.78
N ASN A 408 14.88 17.95 23.27
CA ASN A 408 14.31 18.27 21.98
C ASN A 408 15.38 18.20 20.89
N VAL A 409 15.14 17.40 19.85
CA VAL A 409 16.08 17.21 18.73
C VAL A 409 15.49 17.63 17.39
N LYS A 410 16.34 18.14 16.51
CA LYS A 410 16.06 18.38 15.09
C LYS A 410 17.19 17.80 14.24
N PHE A 411 16.86 17.36 13.04
CA PHE A 411 17.81 16.86 12.06
C PHE A 411 17.89 17.79 10.85
N ARG A 412 19.10 17.91 10.30
CA ARG A 412 19.37 18.58 9.03
C ARG A 412 20.10 17.62 8.10
N PHE A 413 19.50 17.33 6.96
CA PHE A 413 20.06 16.50 5.89
C PHE A 413 20.71 17.43 4.89
N HIS A 414 22.04 17.35 4.80
CA HIS A 414 22.85 18.15 3.90
C HIS A 414 23.31 17.29 2.74
N GLY A 415 23.00 17.68 1.51
CA GLY A 415 23.66 17.16 0.31
C GLY A 415 24.52 18.25 -0.32
N GLY A 416 25.82 17.96 -0.43
CA GLY A 416 26.80 18.87 -0.97
C GLY A 416 27.53 18.26 -2.16
N GLY A 417 27.85 19.08 -3.14
CA GLY A 417 28.72 18.69 -4.26
C GLY A 417 29.73 19.78 -4.60
N ASP A 418 30.83 19.38 -5.23
CA ASP A 418 31.82 20.28 -5.79
C ASP A 418 31.37 20.82 -7.17
N SER A 419 32.27 21.45 -7.93
CA SER A 419 31.89 22.06 -9.22
C SER A 419 31.89 21.11 -10.42
N ILE A 420 32.29 19.85 -10.26
CA ILE A 420 32.59 18.91 -11.34
C ILE A 420 31.91 17.56 -11.09
N TRP A 421 31.13 17.13 -12.08
CA TRP A 421 30.37 15.88 -12.09
C TRP A 421 29.17 15.88 -11.14
N ASN A 422 28.07 15.37 -11.65
CA ASN A 422 26.76 15.55 -11.04
C ASN A 422 25.93 14.31 -11.30
N TYR A 423 25.60 13.59 -10.24
CA TYR A 423 24.84 12.34 -10.31
C TYR A 423 23.44 12.52 -9.72
N ALA A 424 22.72 11.43 -9.47
CA ALA A 424 21.31 11.48 -9.08
C ALA A 424 21.03 12.12 -7.72
N GLY A 425 22.02 12.23 -6.83
CA GLY A 425 21.88 12.92 -5.56
C GLY A 425 21.36 12.03 -4.44
N TRP A 426 20.51 12.57 -3.57
CA TRP A 426 20.02 11.88 -2.38
C TRP A 426 18.50 11.91 -2.31
N TYR A 427 17.92 10.75 -2.05
CA TYR A 427 16.50 10.51 -1.88
C TYR A 427 16.27 9.98 -0.46
N LEU A 428 15.21 10.47 0.18
CA LEU A 428 14.81 10.18 1.56
C LEU A 428 13.32 9.89 1.62
N ASP A 429 12.99 8.88 2.40
CA ASP A 429 11.62 8.54 2.75
C ASP A 429 11.54 7.95 4.17
N ASN A 430 10.34 7.83 4.73
CA ASN A 430 10.08 7.24 6.05
C ASN A 430 10.99 7.82 7.16
N VAL A 431 11.34 9.11 7.04
CA VAL A 431 12.25 9.76 7.98
C VAL A 431 11.51 10.15 9.25
N GLY A 432 11.99 9.69 10.40
CA GLY A 432 11.35 10.00 11.68
C GLY A 432 12.06 9.45 12.89
N ILE A 433 11.33 9.40 14.00
CA ILE A 433 11.78 8.81 15.25
C ILE A 433 10.80 7.70 15.62
N ARG A 434 11.34 6.53 15.94
CA ARG A 434 10.60 5.45 16.58
C ARG A 434 10.79 5.56 18.08
N ILE A 435 9.68 5.61 18.80
CA ILE A 435 9.64 5.54 20.27
C ILE A 435 9.01 4.20 20.61
N ALA A 436 9.58 3.49 21.58
CA ALA A 436 8.99 2.27 22.07
C ALA A 436 7.62 2.57 22.72
N ASN A 437 6.61 1.78 22.36
CA ASN A 437 5.28 1.87 22.96
C ASN A 437 5.15 0.81 24.07
N TYR A 438 4.84 1.29 25.27
CA TYR A 438 4.72 0.49 26.49
C TYR A 438 3.27 0.37 26.99
N GLY A 439 2.27 0.67 26.15
CA GLY A 439 0.85 0.70 26.54
C GLY A 439 0.29 -0.64 27.04
N ALA A 440 0.99 -1.75 26.79
CA ALA A 440 0.66 -3.05 27.37
C ALA A 440 1.55 -3.33 28.61
N PRO A 441 0.96 -3.63 29.79
CA PRO A 441 1.72 -4.10 30.94
C PRO A 441 2.49 -5.39 30.64
N GLY A 442 3.65 -5.55 31.28
CA GLY A 442 4.55 -6.68 31.08
C GLY A 442 4.94 -7.37 32.39
N ASP A 443 5.31 -8.64 32.27
CA ASP A 443 5.72 -9.49 33.39
C ASP A 443 7.16 -9.98 33.24
N TRP A 444 7.94 -9.96 34.33
CA TRP A 444 9.22 -10.64 34.42
C TRP A 444 9.20 -11.68 35.55
N LEU A 445 9.59 -12.92 35.26
CA LEU A 445 9.62 -14.00 36.25
C LEU A 445 11.07 -14.34 36.63
N SER A 446 11.37 -14.27 37.91
CA SER A 446 12.71 -14.58 38.43
C SER A 446 13.04 -16.07 38.33
N PRO A 447 14.34 -16.43 38.40
CA PRO A 447 14.75 -17.76 38.84
C PRO A 447 14.14 -18.12 40.20
N VAL A 448 14.11 -19.43 40.50
CA VAL A 448 13.64 -19.92 41.81
C VAL A 448 14.58 -19.45 42.91
N PHE A 449 14.01 -18.97 44.02
CA PHE A 449 14.72 -18.75 45.26
C PHE A 449 14.10 -19.58 46.39
N SER A 450 14.95 -20.06 47.30
CA SER A 450 14.51 -20.84 48.46
C SER A 450 14.23 -19.92 49.63
N ALA A 451 13.10 -20.11 50.29
CA ALA A 451 12.77 -19.43 51.55
C ALA A 451 12.92 -20.37 52.78
N SER A 452 13.37 -21.62 52.54
CA SER A 452 13.38 -22.71 53.54
C SER A 452 14.78 -23.10 54.06
N ASP A 453 15.87 -22.50 53.57
CA ASP A 453 17.23 -22.80 54.06
C ASP A 453 17.47 -22.22 55.47
N ILE A 454 18.09 -23.00 56.35
CA ILE A 454 18.41 -22.63 57.74
C ILE A 454 19.40 -21.46 57.84
N HIS A 455 20.24 -21.24 56.83
CA HIS A 455 21.13 -20.10 56.72
C HIS A 455 20.47 -18.87 56.07
N ASP A 456 19.36 -19.07 55.34
CA ASP A 456 18.60 -18.02 54.62
C ASP A 456 17.21 -17.72 55.20
N PHE A 457 16.91 -18.18 56.43
CA PHE A 457 15.56 -18.15 57.02
C PHE A 457 14.79 -16.85 56.74
N ASN A 458 13.71 -17.01 55.96
CA ASN A 458 12.63 -16.08 55.63
C ASN A 458 13.00 -14.73 55.00
N LEU A 459 14.24 -14.56 54.51
CA LEU A 459 14.69 -13.53 53.56
C LEU A 459 14.27 -12.05 53.80
N GLY A 460 13.77 -11.68 54.98
CA GLY A 460 13.34 -10.30 55.30
C GLY A 460 12.23 -9.80 54.39
N PHE A 461 12.58 -8.93 53.45
CA PHE A 461 11.70 -8.35 52.46
C PHE A 461 12.37 -8.30 51.07
N ILE A 462 11.56 -8.17 50.04
CA ILE A 462 12.03 -7.95 48.67
C ILE A 462 11.91 -6.46 48.35
N ASP A 463 12.96 -5.88 47.78
CA ASP A 463 13.00 -4.48 47.39
C ASP A 463 13.69 -4.29 46.04
N VAL A 464 13.48 -3.16 45.38
CA VAL A 464 14.01 -2.86 44.05
C VAL A 464 14.81 -1.56 44.02
N ASP A 465 15.92 -1.60 43.29
CA ASP A 465 16.57 -0.41 42.77
C ASP A 465 16.03 -0.17 41.37
N ALA A 466 15.17 0.84 41.23
CA ALA A 466 14.41 1.11 40.02
C ALA A 466 14.35 2.62 39.73
N ALA A 467 14.04 2.94 38.48
CA ALA A 467 13.52 4.24 38.04
C ALA A 467 12.05 4.04 37.65
N ILE A 468 11.14 4.76 38.30
CA ILE A 468 9.69 4.64 38.12
C ILE A 468 9.16 6.05 37.81
N PRO A 469 8.95 6.38 36.52
CA PRO A 469 8.25 7.59 36.11
C PRO A 469 6.87 7.73 36.77
N SER A 470 6.36 8.95 36.94
CA SER A 470 5.13 9.23 37.70
C SER A 470 3.87 8.59 37.12
N ASP A 471 3.80 8.40 35.80
CA ASP A 471 2.68 7.73 35.14
C ASP A 471 2.87 6.21 35.02
N SER A 472 3.88 5.66 35.70
CA SER A 472 4.24 4.25 35.64
C SER A 472 4.19 3.55 37.00
N TRP A 473 4.16 2.22 36.99
CA TRP A 473 4.06 1.44 38.22
C TRP A 473 4.83 0.14 38.13
N VAL A 474 5.29 -0.31 39.30
CA VAL A 474 5.93 -1.61 39.49
C VAL A 474 5.28 -2.30 40.69
N SER A 475 4.85 -3.54 40.50
CA SER A 475 4.37 -4.42 41.57
C SER A 475 4.92 -5.82 41.36
N ALA A 476 4.58 -6.77 42.23
CA ALA A 476 4.95 -8.15 42.01
C ALA A 476 3.96 -9.14 42.62
N SER A 477 4.07 -10.40 42.19
CA SER A 477 3.47 -11.55 42.83
C SER A 477 4.54 -12.55 43.24
N LEU A 478 4.35 -13.22 44.38
CA LEU A 478 5.13 -14.42 44.70
C LEU A 478 4.43 -15.62 44.09
N ILE A 479 5.15 -16.42 43.32
CA ILE A 479 4.63 -17.61 42.66
C ILE A 479 5.19 -18.84 43.36
N ASP A 480 4.30 -19.70 43.84
CA ASP A 480 4.66 -21.01 44.37
C ASP A 480 5.15 -21.90 43.22
N THR A 481 6.36 -22.44 43.36
CA THR A 481 6.96 -23.29 42.33
C THR A 481 6.29 -24.65 42.18
N PHE A 482 5.57 -25.12 43.21
CA PHE A 482 4.91 -26.42 43.19
C PHE A 482 3.54 -26.36 42.51
N THR A 483 2.73 -25.35 42.85
CA THR A 483 1.39 -25.18 42.28
C THR A 483 1.37 -24.35 41.00
N GLY A 484 2.36 -23.45 40.81
CA GLY A 484 2.38 -22.48 39.73
C GLY A 484 1.50 -21.25 39.97
N GLU A 485 0.78 -21.21 41.10
CA GLU A 485 -0.15 -20.16 41.46
C GLU A 485 0.50 -19.09 42.34
N ALA A 486 -0.17 -17.93 42.47
CA ALA A 486 0.27 -16.89 43.39
C ALA A 486 0.13 -17.35 44.85
N VAL A 487 1.15 -17.10 45.67
CA VAL A 487 1.12 -17.37 47.10
C VAL A 487 0.00 -16.53 47.73
N PRO A 488 -0.88 -17.12 48.58
CA PRO A 488 -1.99 -16.39 49.18
C PRO A 488 -1.54 -15.10 49.88
N GLY A 489 -2.16 -13.97 49.52
CA GLY A 489 -1.81 -12.64 50.06
C GLY A 489 -0.64 -11.94 49.36
N TYR A 490 -0.01 -12.58 48.38
CA TYR A 490 1.16 -12.07 47.66
C TYR A 490 0.91 -11.98 46.15
N SER A 491 -0.30 -11.61 45.74
CA SER A 491 -0.65 -11.35 44.34
C SER A 491 -0.75 -9.85 44.11
N ASN A 492 -0.01 -9.32 43.13
CA ASN A 492 0.02 -7.91 42.73
C ASN A 492 0.23 -6.94 43.92
N VAL A 493 1.28 -7.17 44.70
CA VAL A 493 1.67 -6.37 45.87
C VAL A 493 2.77 -5.38 45.51
N SER A 494 2.77 -4.21 46.16
CA SER A 494 3.78 -3.16 45.95
C SER A 494 5.10 -3.46 46.67
N PHE A 495 6.20 -2.87 46.18
CA PHE A 495 7.48 -2.91 46.88
C PHE A 495 7.50 -1.89 48.04
N PRO A 496 8.14 -2.21 49.19
CA PRO A 496 8.85 -3.46 49.48
C PRO A 496 7.89 -4.57 49.92
N ILE A 497 8.19 -5.81 49.53
CA ILE A 497 7.36 -6.98 49.82
C ILE A 497 7.86 -7.68 51.07
N SER A 498 7.12 -7.60 52.19
CA SER A 498 7.45 -8.31 53.42
C SER A 498 7.25 -9.81 53.28
N LEU A 499 8.28 -10.61 53.56
CA LEU A 499 8.17 -12.07 53.55
C LEU A 499 7.73 -12.66 54.91
N ALA A 500 7.32 -11.81 55.86
CA ALA A 500 6.92 -12.23 57.21
C ALA A 500 5.64 -13.08 57.26
N GLY A 501 4.76 -12.93 56.28
CA GLY A 501 3.51 -13.67 56.18
C GLY A 501 3.60 -14.96 55.35
N VAL A 502 4.77 -15.28 54.77
CA VAL A 502 4.93 -16.49 53.96
C VAL A 502 5.10 -17.72 54.86
N ASP A 503 4.24 -18.73 54.69
CA ASP A 503 4.44 -20.05 55.28
C ASP A 503 5.47 -20.84 54.44
N THR A 504 6.72 -20.81 54.89
CA THR A 504 7.83 -21.47 54.21
C THR A 504 7.84 -22.98 54.40
N THR A 505 6.96 -23.55 55.23
CA THR A 505 6.77 -25.00 55.34
C THR A 505 5.91 -25.54 54.20
N THR A 506 4.90 -24.77 53.78
CA THR A 506 4.04 -25.11 52.64
C THR A 506 4.61 -24.61 51.32
N THR A 507 5.36 -23.51 51.34
CA THR A 507 5.90 -22.86 50.14
C THR A 507 7.42 -22.65 50.25
N PRO A 508 8.23 -23.73 50.23
CA PRO A 508 9.67 -23.66 50.51
C PRO A 508 10.49 -23.01 49.38
N GLN A 509 9.94 -22.98 48.16
CA GLN A 509 10.58 -22.45 46.95
C GLN A 509 9.58 -21.59 46.16
N MET A 510 10.01 -20.38 45.80
CA MET A 510 9.17 -19.39 45.12
C MET A 510 9.90 -18.75 43.95
N LYS A 511 9.13 -18.11 43.06
CA LYS A 511 9.62 -17.14 42.08
C LYS A 511 8.96 -15.79 42.34
N LEU A 512 9.67 -14.72 42.01
CA LEU A 512 9.12 -13.36 41.99
C LEU A 512 8.65 -13.06 40.56
N LYS A 513 7.36 -12.83 40.40
CA LYS A 513 6.78 -12.33 39.15
C LYS A 513 6.60 -10.82 39.29
N VAL A 514 7.51 -10.04 38.71
CA VAL A 514 7.40 -8.58 38.67
C VAL A 514 6.40 -8.19 37.57
N HIS A 515 5.51 -7.27 37.90
CA HIS A 515 4.57 -6.64 36.98
C HIS A 515 4.98 -5.19 36.77
N MET A 516 5.00 -4.73 35.52
CA MET A 516 5.34 -3.37 35.15
C MET A 516 4.30 -2.83 34.19
N GLY A 517 3.91 -1.57 34.35
CA GLY A 517 2.99 -0.90 33.43
C GLY A 517 3.06 0.61 33.50
N THR A 518 2.31 1.26 32.62
CA THR A 518 2.29 2.72 32.46
C THR A 518 0.91 3.19 31.97
N ASN A 519 0.54 4.42 32.31
CA ASN A 519 -0.56 5.17 31.72
C ASN A 519 -0.06 6.16 30.64
N ASN A 520 1.25 6.31 30.51
CA ASN A 520 1.91 7.05 29.43
C ASN A 520 2.67 6.06 28.55
N GLU A 521 2.15 5.77 27.37
CA GLU A 521 2.69 4.73 26.47
C GLU A 521 4.13 4.99 26.00
N GLU A 522 4.65 6.20 26.19
CA GLU A 522 6.02 6.58 25.80
C GLU A 522 7.04 6.40 26.95
N GLU A 523 6.58 6.06 28.15
CA GLU A 523 7.41 5.88 29.35
C GLU A 523 7.22 4.49 29.96
N THR A 524 8.29 3.93 30.55
CA THR A 524 8.24 2.63 31.23
C THR A 524 9.11 2.67 32.49
N PRO A 525 8.74 1.95 33.56
CA PRO A 525 9.64 1.77 34.68
C PRO A 525 10.83 0.90 34.25
N ARG A 526 11.96 1.07 34.93
CA ARG A 526 13.19 0.30 34.72
C ARG A 526 13.71 -0.22 36.06
N ILE A 527 13.92 -1.52 36.17
CA ILE A 527 14.53 -2.14 37.35
C ILE A 527 16.00 -2.43 37.06
N ASN A 528 16.90 -1.84 37.85
CA ASN A 528 18.34 -2.09 37.77
C ASN A 528 18.72 -3.34 38.56
N LYS A 529 18.18 -3.49 39.77
CA LYS A 529 18.46 -4.60 40.68
C LYS A 529 17.26 -4.96 41.54
N ILE A 530 17.16 -6.24 41.88
CA ILE A 530 16.20 -6.77 42.86
C ILE A 530 17.01 -7.29 44.05
N HIS A 531 16.61 -6.88 45.24
CA HIS A 531 17.19 -7.29 46.51
C HIS A 531 16.20 -8.15 47.27
N ILE A 532 16.67 -9.27 47.79
CA ILE A 532 15.91 -10.13 48.69
C ILE A 532 16.71 -10.19 49.99
N GLY A 533 16.17 -9.70 51.10
CA GLY A 533 16.89 -9.62 52.37
C GLY A 533 16.50 -8.44 53.26
N GLY A 534 17.49 -7.88 53.94
CA GLY A 534 17.35 -6.73 54.83
C GLY A 534 17.76 -5.39 54.22
N LYS A 535 17.77 -5.25 52.89
CA LYS A 535 18.17 -4.02 52.20
C LYS A 535 16.96 -3.23 51.75
N ARG A 536 16.77 -2.05 52.35
CA ARG A 536 15.81 -1.05 51.89
C ARG A 536 16.51 -0.01 51.03
N ILE A 537 15.96 0.31 49.87
CA ILE A 537 16.54 1.22 48.89
C ILE A 537 15.70 2.49 48.82
N LEU A 538 16.35 3.65 48.99
CA LEU A 538 15.80 4.96 48.65
C LEU A 538 16.52 5.45 47.40
N ASN A 539 15.79 5.55 46.28
CA ASN A 539 16.32 6.05 45.01
C ASN A 539 15.47 7.25 44.54
N ALA A 540 16.15 8.34 44.21
CA ALA A 540 15.56 9.58 43.72
C ALA A 540 14.81 9.41 42.38
N ALA A 541 15.09 8.35 41.62
CA ALA A 541 14.42 8.04 40.36
C ALA A 541 13.15 7.18 40.51
N ALA A 542 12.83 6.69 41.71
CA ALA A 542 11.61 5.93 42.03
C ALA A 542 10.80 6.65 43.11
N LEU A 543 10.47 7.92 42.83
CA LEU A 543 9.77 8.81 43.77
C LEU A 543 8.40 8.27 44.18
N GLU A 544 7.72 7.60 43.25
CA GLU A 544 6.39 7.03 43.46
C GLU A 544 6.46 5.50 43.30
N GLY A 545 5.66 4.78 44.10
CA GLY A 545 5.51 3.32 43.95
C GLY A 545 6.57 2.44 44.64
N ASN A 546 7.65 3.01 45.20
CA ASN A 546 8.62 2.27 46.01
C ASN A 546 8.44 2.52 47.53
N GLY A 547 7.23 2.80 48.02
CA GLY A 547 6.90 2.80 49.46
C GLY A 547 7.68 3.76 50.37
N TRP A 548 8.20 4.86 49.84
CA TRP A 548 8.77 5.97 50.61
C TRP A 548 7.87 7.20 50.46
N ASP A 549 7.60 7.86 51.58
CA ASP A 549 6.83 9.09 51.64
C ASP A 549 7.75 10.27 51.87
N PHE A 550 7.47 11.37 51.18
CA PHE A 550 8.25 12.59 51.19
C PHE A 550 7.41 13.74 51.74
N SER A 551 7.98 14.54 52.63
CA SER A 551 7.34 15.81 53.01
C SER A 551 7.38 16.80 51.85
N THR A 552 6.48 17.78 51.86
CA THR A 552 6.40 18.82 50.80
C THR A 552 7.67 19.67 50.66
N SER A 553 8.58 19.58 51.63
CA SER A 553 9.88 20.27 51.63
C SER A 553 11.01 19.40 51.06
N VAL A 554 10.72 18.25 50.43
CA VAL A 554 11.68 17.43 49.70
C VAL A 554 11.33 17.47 48.21
N SER A 555 12.32 17.75 47.37
CA SER A 555 12.15 17.81 45.90
C SER A 555 13.35 17.21 45.18
N LEU A 556 13.09 16.59 44.02
CA LEU A 556 14.15 16.13 43.11
C LEU A 556 14.74 17.32 42.36
N ILE A 557 16.02 17.58 42.54
CA ILE A 557 16.77 18.63 41.83
C ILE A 557 18.04 17.98 41.28
N ASP A 558 18.23 18.04 39.97
CA ASP A 558 19.40 17.48 39.26
C ASP A 558 19.68 16.00 39.61
N GLY A 559 18.61 15.19 39.74
CA GLY A 559 18.71 13.77 40.07
C GLY A 559 19.01 13.48 41.56
N LEU A 560 19.01 14.49 42.43
CA LEU A 560 19.24 14.36 43.86
C LEU A 560 18.02 14.80 44.68
N LEU A 561 17.72 14.08 45.75
CA LEU A 561 16.70 14.48 46.73
C LEU A 561 17.26 15.63 47.58
N ASN A 562 16.65 16.80 47.46
CA ASN A 562 17.04 18.00 48.19
C ASN A 562 15.93 18.48 49.12
N ALA A 563 16.30 18.96 50.30
CA ALA A 563 15.39 19.73 51.13
C ALA A 563 15.24 21.14 50.53
N SER A 564 14.05 21.48 50.04
CA SER A 564 13.74 22.79 49.47
C SER A 564 13.38 23.85 50.53
N GLY A 565 13.24 23.42 51.80
CA GLY A 565 13.03 24.27 52.99
C GLY A 565 14.17 24.18 54.02
N VAL A 566 13.90 24.55 55.28
CA VAL A 566 14.88 24.46 56.38
C VAL A 566 15.26 23.00 56.70
N ALA A 567 14.31 22.07 56.55
CA ALA A 567 14.50 20.63 56.65
C ALA A 567 13.41 19.92 55.83
N GLY A 568 13.69 18.68 55.41
CA GLY A 568 12.72 17.78 54.76
C GLY A 568 12.78 16.40 55.41
N THR A 569 11.66 15.66 55.35
CA THR A 569 11.55 14.34 55.96
C THR A 569 11.22 13.32 54.88
N VAL A 570 11.92 12.18 54.92
CA VAL A 570 11.60 10.99 54.13
C VAL A 570 11.31 9.86 55.11
N SER A 571 10.16 9.21 54.97
CA SER A 571 9.72 8.14 55.87
C SER A 571 9.21 6.94 55.07
N SER A 572 9.20 5.77 55.67
CA SER A 572 8.48 4.62 55.14
C SER A 572 7.50 4.13 56.19
N ASP A 573 6.44 3.45 55.74
CA ASP A 573 5.60 2.68 56.64
C ASP A 573 6.39 1.62 57.41
N TYR A 574 5.80 1.18 58.53
CA TYR A 574 6.36 0.09 59.32
C TYR A 574 6.37 -1.20 58.49
N LEU A 575 7.57 -1.77 58.30
CA LEU A 575 7.74 -3.00 57.56
C LEU A 575 7.96 -4.18 58.50
N HIS A 576 7.05 -5.16 58.45
CA HIS A 576 7.23 -6.41 59.15
C HIS A 576 8.42 -7.17 58.54
N SER A 577 9.37 -7.57 59.38
CA SER A 577 10.46 -8.46 59.00
C SER A 577 10.25 -9.81 59.68
N SER A 578 10.38 -10.87 58.90
CA SER A 578 10.44 -12.25 59.40
C SER A 578 11.68 -12.50 60.28
N ARG A 579 12.67 -11.60 60.25
CA ARG A 579 13.92 -11.67 61.02
C ARG A 579 14.01 -10.54 62.05
N PRO A 580 14.44 -10.84 63.30
CA PRO A 580 14.82 -9.81 64.26
C PRO A 580 15.95 -8.94 63.71
N ILE A 581 15.74 -7.62 63.72
CA ILE A 581 16.75 -6.64 63.31
C ILE A 581 17.71 -6.44 64.48
N LYS A 582 18.98 -6.81 64.30
CA LYS A 582 20.03 -6.64 65.32
C LYS A 582 20.76 -5.30 65.22
N SER A 583 20.93 -4.80 64.00
CA SER A 583 21.62 -3.54 63.70
C SER A 583 21.13 -3.00 62.37
N ILE A 584 21.14 -1.68 62.21
CA ILE A 584 20.83 -1.00 60.95
C ILE A 584 22.07 -0.23 60.52
N GLY A 585 22.46 -0.39 59.27
CA GLY A 585 23.57 0.34 58.66
C GLY A 585 23.07 1.15 57.47
N LEU A 586 23.72 2.28 57.23
CA LEU A 586 23.38 3.20 56.16
C LEU A 586 24.57 3.34 55.23
N SER A 587 24.31 3.27 53.93
CA SER A 587 25.33 3.37 52.88
C SER A 587 24.73 4.07 51.67
N GLY A 588 25.50 4.95 51.05
CA GLY A 588 25.05 5.71 49.89
C GLY A 588 25.74 7.06 49.81
N ASN A 589 25.26 7.91 48.89
CA ASN A 589 25.71 9.29 48.78
C ASN A 589 24.69 10.20 49.46
N PHE A 590 25.09 10.86 50.55
CA PHE A 590 24.25 11.78 51.32
C PHE A 590 25.12 12.93 51.86
N SER A 591 24.51 14.11 52.01
CA SER A 591 25.17 15.31 52.53
C SER A 591 25.36 15.26 54.05
N SER A 592 26.23 16.13 54.58
CA SER A 592 26.36 16.32 56.02
C SER A 592 25.11 16.99 56.61
N GLY A 593 24.59 16.48 57.72
CA GLY A 593 23.40 17.02 58.40
C GLY A 593 22.15 16.12 58.38
N LEU A 594 22.25 14.89 57.89
CA LEU A 594 21.17 13.91 57.91
C LEU A 594 21.00 13.28 59.31
N SER A 595 19.80 13.38 59.88
CA SER A 595 19.38 12.65 61.09
C SER A 595 18.40 11.56 60.69
N ILE A 596 18.57 10.36 61.26
CA ILE A 596 17.73 9.21 60.97
C ILE A 596 17.18 8.67 62.26
N ASP A 597 15.86 8.59 62.33
CA ASP A 597 15.15 8.04 63.47
C ASP A 597 14.58 6.67 63.08
N PHE A 598 14.95 5.64 63.82
CA PHE A 598 14.36 4.32 63.67
C PHE A 598 13.16 4.22 64.59
N THR A 599 11.98 3.98 64.05
CA THR A 599 10.74 3.83 64.82
C THR A 599 10.34 2.37 64.95
N GLY A 600 9.79 2.02 66.11
CA GLY A 600 9.28 0.68 66.39
C GLY A 600 7.80 0.54 65.99
N PRO A 601 7.23 -0.66 66.15
CA PRO A 601 5.84 -0.96 65.78
C PRO A 601 4.79 -0.10 66.50
N ASN A 602 5.14 0.51 67.64
CA ASN A 602 4.26 1.41 68.39
C ASN A 602 4.53 2.90 68.11
N GLY A 603 5.33 3.23 67.08
CA GLY A 603 5.71 4.60 66.71
C GLY A 603 6.79 5.25 67.60
N GLY A 604 7.23 4.58 68.67
CA GLY A 604 8.32 5.08 69.52
C GLY A 604 9.70 4.95 68.85
N THR A 605 10.58 5.93 69.05
CA THR A 605 11.97 5.91 68.56
C THR A 605 12.78 4.82 69.26
N LEU A 606 13.32 3.88 68.47
CA LEU A 606 14.21 2.80 68.88
C LEU A 606 15.67 3.27 68.98
N GLY A 607 16.03 4.28 68.20
CA GLY A 607 17.36 4.88 68.18
C GLY A 607 17.45 5.96 67.11
N THR A 608 18.40 6.86 67.29
CA THR A 608 18.71 7.92 66.33
C THR A 608 20.15 7.77 65.84
N ALA A 609 20.38 8.00 64.56
CA ALA A 609 21.69 8.00 63.95
C ALA A 609 21.92 9.34 63.23
N SER A 610 23.10 9.90 63.40
CA SER A 610 23.61 11.02 62.62
C SER A 610 24.96 10.63 62.03
N GLN A 611 25.39 11.28 60.95
CA GLN A 611 26.71 11.00 60.38
C GLN A 611 27.83 11.14 61.44
N GLY A 612 28.60 10.07 61.69
CA GLY A 612 29.82 10.08 62.52
C GLY A 612 29.81 9.32 63.85
N GLY A 613 28.93 8.34 64.07
CA GLY A 613 28.89 7.49 65.29
C GLY A 613 29.05 6.01 64.99
#